data_AF-A0A8I1I1P9-F1
#
_entry.id   AF-A0A8I1I1P9-F1
#
_cell.length_a   1.000
_cell.length_b   1.000
_cell.length_c   1.000
_cell.angle_alpha   90.00
_cell.angle_beta   90.00
_cell.angle_gamma   90.00
#
_symmetry.space_group_name_H-M   'P 1'
#
loop_
_entity.id
_entity.type
_entity.pdbx_description
1 polymer ?
#
loop_
_entity_poly.entity_id
_entity_poly.type
_entity_poly.pdbx_seq_one_letter_code
_entity_poly.pdbx_strand_id
1 'polypeptide(L)'
;MSTSKERARAQQGPRTSTKKTAKPTPAVEKKTVRGAFHQPTGRDYVKKMTVEIDRELHSELKVIAAQKGVTIREIVSNYLEEYVRNNK
;
A
#
# COMPACT_ATOMS: atom_id res chain seq x y z
N MET A 1 58.40 -15.70 -6.76
CA MET A 1 57.54 -14.66 -6.17
C MET A 1 56.99 -13.79 -7.30
N SER A 2 55.85 -14.16 -7.88
CA SER A 2 55.15 -13.34 -8.88
C SER A 2 53.85 -12.83 -8.27
N THR A 3 53.63 -11.52 -8.35
CA THR A 3 52.65 -10.79 -7.55
C THR A 3 51.25 -10.85 -8.19
N SER A 4 50.21 -10.89 -7.36
CA SER A 4 48.79 -11.02 -7.73
C SER A 4 48.21 -9.95 -8.67
N LYS A 5 49.02 -9.00 -9.16
CA LYS A 5 48.61 -7.95 -10.11
C LYS A 5 48.41 -8.45 -11.53
N GLU A 6 48.98 -9.59 -11.91
CA GLU A 6 48.96 -10.07 -13.30
C GLU A 6 47.67 -10.82 -13.67
N ARG A 7 46.97 -11.42 -12.68
CA ARG A 7 45.70 -12.13 -12.90
C ARG A 7 44.46 -11.22 -12.95
N ALA A 8 44.54 -9.98 -12.48
CA ALA A 8 43.41 -9.04 -12.52
C ALA A 8 43.23 -8.40 -13.91
N ARG A 9 44.20 -8.53 -14.83
CA ARG A 9 44.16 -7.89 -16.16
C ARG A 9 43.33 -8.67 -17.18
N ALA A 10 42.97 -9.93 -16.89
CA ALA A 10 42.26 -10.83 -17.79
C ALA A 10 40.72 -10.85 -17.61
N GLN A 11 40.16 -10.06 -16.69
CA GLN A 11 38.71 -9.89 -16.53
C GLN A 11 38.22 -8.48 -16.92
N GLN A 12 38.91 -7.84 -17.87
CA GLN A 12 38.38 -6.65 -18.53
C GLN A 12 37.46 -7.08 -19.67
N GLY A 13 36.15 -7.05 -19.42
CA GLY A 13 35.13 -7.11 -20.47
C GLY A 13 35.27 -5.94 -21.47
N PRO A 14 34.51 -5.97 -22.58
CA PRO A 14 34.74 -5.09 -23.73
C PRO A 14 34.62 -3.60 -23.33
N ARG A 15 35.70 -2.82 -23.55
CA ARG A 15 35.67 -1.36 -23.41
C ARG A 15 34.91 -0.78 -24.60
N THR A 16 33.61 -0.59 -24.47
CA THR A 16 32.83 0.19 -25.42
C THR A 16 33.17 1.66 -25.21
N SER A 17 33.92 2.25 -26.16
CA SER A 17 34.09 3.70 -26.23
C SER A 17 32.79 4.32 -26.75
N THR A 18 31.87 4.63 -25.85
CA THR A 18 30.68 5.41 -26.21
C THR A 18 30.99 6.89 -26.04
N LYS A 19 31.11 7.56 -27.19
CA LYS A 19 31.02 9.02 -27.34
C LYS A 19 29.97 9.58 -26.39
N LYS A 20 30.35 10.54 -25.55
CA LYS A 20 29.42 11.35 -24.75
C LYS A 20 28.60 12.24 -25.68
N THR A 21 27.44 11.78 -26.11
CA THR A 21 26.33 12.66 -26.50
C THR A 21 25.51 12.91 -25.24
N ALA A 22 25.62 14.12 -24.70
CA ALA A 22 24.83 14.58 -23.56
C ALA A 22 23.34 14.52 -23.92
N LYS A 23 22.63 13.56 -23.35
CA LYS A 23 21.17 13.52 -23.34
C LYS A 23 20.71 14.35 -22.14
N PRO A 24 19.75 15.29 -22.27
CA PRO A 24 19.28 16.05 -21.13
C PRO A 24 18.69 15.07 -20.11
N THR A 25 19.27 15.04 -18.92
CA THR A 25 18.71 14.35 -17.76
C THR A 25 17.27 14.82 -17.57
N PRO A 26 16.27 13.93 -17.47
CA PRO A 26 14.96 14.33 -16.98
C PRO A 26 15.19 14.94 -15.60
N ALA A 27 14.60 16.12 -15.37
CA ALA A 27 14.67 16.78 -14.08
C ALA A 27 14.28 15.75 -13.02
N VAL A 28 15.23 15.43 -12.12
CA VAL A 28 14.95 14.58 -10.97
C VAL A 28 13.99 15.40 -10.12
N GLU A 29 12.70 15.17 -10.31
CA GLU A 29 11.67 15.66 -9.41
C GLU A 29 12.12 15.29 -8.01
N LYS A 30 12.40 16.31 -7.20
CA LYS A 30 12.76 16.13 -5.80
C LYS A 30 11.57 15.43 -5.16
N LYS A 31 11.62 14.11 -5.07
CA LYS A 31 10.71 13.29 -4.28
C LYS A 31 10.87 13.75 -2.85
N THR A 32 10.07 14.73 -2.47
CA THR A 32 9.94 15.16 -1.09
C THR A 32 9.55 13.92 -0.29
N VAL A 33 10.09 13.77 0.91
CA VAL A 33 9.71 12.69 1.84
C VAL A 33 8.18 12.59 1.98
N ARG A 34 7.51 13.75 1.88
CA ARG A 34 6.05 13.87 1.83
C ARG A 34 5.40 13.06 0.71
N GLY A 35 5.99 12.97 -0.47
CA GLY A 35 5.50 12.16 -1.59
C GLY A 35 5.66 10.64 -1.39
N ALA A 36 6.61 10.20 -0.56
CA ALA A 36 6.75 8.78 -0.21
C ALA A 36 5.68 8.31 0.80
N PHE A 37 5.08 9.24 1.55
CA PHE A 37 3.97 8.98 2.47
C PHE A 37 2.60 9.35 1.88
N HIS A 38 2.55 9.90 0.66
CA HIS A 38 1.29 10.04 -0.05
C HIS A 38 0.86 8.66 -0.54
N GLN A 39 -0.07 8.05 0.20
CA GLN A 39 -0.82 6.91 -0.34
C GLN A 39 -1.59 7.41 -1.57
N PRO A 40 -1.46 6.74 -2.73
CA PRO A 40 -2.22 7.11 -3.91
C PRO A 40 -3.71 7.03 -3.57
N THR A 41 -4.44 8.12 -3.73
CA THR A 41 -5.89 8.23 -3.48
C THR A 41 -6.70 7.52 -4.57
N GLY A 42 -6.32 6.30 -4.92
CA GLY A 42 -6.88 5.50 -6.00
C GLY A 42 -7.68 4.33 -5.45
N ARG A 43 -9.00 4.39 -5.68
CA ARG A 43 -10.02 3.33 -5.52
C ARG A 43 -10.20 2.75 -4.12
N ASP A 44 -11.40 2.98 -3.58
CA ASP A 44 -12.05 2.13 -2.56
C ASP A 44 -11.35 2.07 -1.19
N TYR A 45 -11.16 3.23 -0.54
CA TYR A 45 -10.70 3.29 0.84
C TYR A 45 -11.79 2.86 1.82
N VAL A 46 -11.99 1.55 1.98
CA VAL A 46 -12.67 1.00 3.14
C VAL A 46 -11.73 1.12 4.34
N LYS A 47 -12.05 2.01 5.27
CA LYS A 47 -11.30 2.12 6.53
C LYS A 47 -11.75 1.01 7.49
N LYS A 48 -10.80 0.19 7.94
CA LYS A 48 -11.05 -0.80 9.00
C LYS A 48 -11.13 -0.07 10.34
N MET A 49 -12.16 -0.39 11.11
CA MET A 49 -12.36 0.09 12.46
C MET A 49 -12.78 -1.09 13.33
N THR A 50 -12.18 -1.19 14.51
CA THR A 50 -12.60 -2.12 15.56
C THR A 50 -13.31 -1.29 16.62
N VAL A 51 -14.50 -1.71 17.00
CA VAL A 51 -15.31 -1.08 18.04
C VAL A 51 -15.59 -2.09 19.14
N GLU A 52 -15.64 -1.59 20.37
CA GLU A 52 -16.07 -2.38 21.51
C GLU A 52 -17.59 -2.32 21.59
N ILE A 53 -18.22 -3.48 21.80
CA ILE A 53 -19.66 -3.63 22.01
C ILE A 53 -19.90 -4.63 23.13
N ASP A 54 -21.07 -4.55 23.74
CA ASP A 54 -21.46 -5.47 24.79
C ASP A 54 -21.46 -6.92 24.32
N ARG A 55 -21.05 -7.82 25.21
CA ARG A 55 -20.89 -9.25 24.90
C ARG A 55 -22.23 -9.91 24.53
N GLU A 56 -23.31 -9.53 25.23
CA GLU A 56 -24.65 -10.04 24.97
C GLU A 56 -25.14 -9.56 23.61
N LEU A 57 -24.99 -8.26 23.32
CA LEU A 57 -25.30 -7.68 22.02
C LEU A 57 -24.54 -8.36 20.86
N HIS A 58 -23.26 -8.64 21.05
CA HIS A 58 -22.48 -9.38 20.06
C HIS A 58 -23.01 -10.81 19.81
N SER A 59 -23.54 -11.45 20.85
CA SER A 59 -24.11 -12.80 20.76
C SER A 59 -25.45 -12.78 20.01
N GLU A 60 -26.30 -11.80 20.28
CA GLU A 60 -27.55 -11.58 19.54
C GLU A 60 -27.29 -11.24 18.06
N LEU A 61 -26.32 -10.36 17.79
CA LEU A 61 -25.90 -10.03 16.42
C LEU A 61 -25.46 -11.26 15.64
N LYS A 62 -24.78 -12.23 16.27
CA LYS A 62 -24.41 -13.51 15.63
C LYS A 62 -25.63 -14.33 15.23
N VAL A 63 -26.63 -14.43 16.12
CA VAL A 63 -27.87 -15.17 15.84
C VAL A 63 -28.62 -14.53 14.67
N ILE A 64 -28.78 -13.20 14.71
CA ILE A 64 -29.46 -12.45 13.65
C ILE A 64 -28.72 -12.59 12.32
N ALA A 65 -27.40 -12.48 12.32
CA ALA A 65 -26.56 -12.64 11.14
C ALA A 65 -26.76 -14.02 10.50
N ALA A 66 -26.75 -15.09 11.31
CA ALA A 66 -26.97 -16.45 10.84
C ALA A 66 -28.39 -16.65 10.27
N GLN A 67 -29.42 -16.11 10.93
CA GLN A 67 -30.81 -16.20 10.46
C GLN A 67 -31.03 -15.48 9.13
N LYS A 68 -30.39 -14.32 8.94
CA LYS A 68 -30.53 -13.50 7.73
C LYS A 68 -29.56 -13.86 6.61
N GLY A 69 -28.59 -14.74 6.85
CA GLY A 69 -27.57 -15.10 5.88
C GLY A 69 -26.61 -13.95 5.52
N VAL A 70 -26.40 -13.02 6.46
CA VAL A 70 -25.53 -11.84 6.28
C VAL A 70 -24.44 -11.82 7.34
N THR A 71 -23.43 -10.97 7.15
CA THR A 71 -22.36 -10.77 8.13
C THR A 71 -22.71 -9.65 9.11
N ILE A 72 -22.17 -9.73 10.34
CA ILE A 72 -22.28 -8.65 11.32
C ILE A 72 -21.74 -7.33 10.75
N ARG A 73 -20.69 -7.40 9.92
CA ARG A 73 -20.13 -6.23 9.23
C ARG A 73 -21.17 -5.53 8.37
N GLU A 74 -21.94 -6.26 7.56
CA GLU A 74 -22.98 -5.70 6.70
C GLU A 74 -24.12 -5.08 7.52
N ILE A 75 -24.51 -5.74 8.62
CA ILE A 75 -25.52 -5.20 9.55
C ILE A 75 -25.06 -3.84 10.08
N VAL A 76 -23.85 -3.78 10.65
CA VAL A 76 -23.30 -2.54 11.22
C VAL A 76 -23.12 -1.46 10.14
N SER A 77 -22.63 -1.83 8.95
CA SER A 77 -22.47 -0.90 7.84
C SER A 77 -23.82 -0.26 7.44
N ASN A 78 -24.88 -1.06 7.31
CA ASN A 78 -26.21 -0.54 6.97
C ASN A 78 -26.75 0.41 8.05
N TYR A 79 -26.62 0.04 9.33
CA TYR A 79 -27.04 0.92 10.44
C TYR A 79 -26.27 2.25 10.46
N LEU A 80 -24.96 2.23 10.23
CA LEU A 80 -24.16 3.46 10.17
C LEU A 80 -24.52 4.33 8.96
N GLU A 81 -24.75 3.72 7.80
CA GLU A 81 -25.22 4.46 6.62
C GLU A 81 -26.56 5.13 6.85
N GLU A 82 -27.52 4.41 7.43
CA GLU A 82 -28.85 4.94 7.75
C GLU A 82 -28.76 6.06 8.78
N TYR A 83 -27.97 5.88 9.84
CA TYR A 83 -27.74 6.91 10.84
C TYR A 83 -27.18 8.20 10.22
N VAL A 84 -26.19 8.10 9.32
CA VAL A 84 -25.62 9.28 8.64
C VAL A 84 -26.63 9.92 7.70
N ARG A 85 -27.44 9.14 6.97
CA ARG A 85 -28.48 9.69 6.07
C ARG A 85 -29.54 10.47 6.84
N ASN A 86 -29.94 9.98 8.01
CA ASN A 86 -31.01 10.60 8.82
C ASN A 86 -30.54 11.82 9.63
N ASN A 87 -29.22 12.03 9.75
CA ASN A 87 -28.62 13.14 10.51
C ASN A 87 -27.79 14.08 9.62
N LYS A 88 -28.06 14.08 8.31
CA LYS A 88 -27.49 15.00 7.32
C LYS A 88 -28.48 16.10 6.98
#